data_AF-A0A259SVA5-F1
#
_entry.id   AF-A0A259SVA5-F1
#
_cell.length_a   1.000
_cell.length_b   1.000
_cell.length_c   1.000
_cell.angle_alpha   90.00
_cell.angle_beta   90.00
_cell.angle_gamma   90.00
#
_symmetry.space_group_name_H-M   'P 1'
#
loop_
_entity.id
_entity.type
_entity.pdbx_description
1 polymer ?
#
loop_
_entity_poly.entity_id
_entity_poly.type
_entity_poly.pdbx_seq_one_letter_code
_entity_poly.pdbx_strand_id
1 'polypeptide(L)'
;SLTWDARLLFIGLWSYVDDNGVGRDVEPIIAADLFALEPDPVEALRKVRGGLTELSLRNLVIRYTVNGKPFLAITTWSRHQKINRPSPARFPGPDQGIVRDAGGFTEDSLRTHAPEQGNRGSEDQGTEDQPSSSEAAEAPVRPEITRLLDLLDAEIERNGARKPNRTQKNTDAARLLLDRDGKTVEQVEAAIRWCQSDEFWRSNILSMSKLREKYEQLSLAAKRQGTRSTTAYEQGAEVHDILLARQQKAVNA
;
A
#
# COMPACT_ATOMS: atom_id res chain seq x y z
N SER A 1 25.30 20.50 19.69
CA SER A 1 25.07 19.21 20.39
C SER A 1 23.56 18.98 20.50
N LEU A 2 23.10 17.73 20.71
CA LEU A 2 21.70 17.45 21.02
C LEU A 2 21.43 17.63 22.52
N THR A 3 20.26 18.16 22.88
CA THR A 3 19.74 18.13 24.26
C THR A 3 19.58 16.68 24.76
N TRP A 4 19.55 16.48 26.07
CA TRP A 4 19.41 15.14 26.64
C TRP A 4 18.06 14.51 26.25
N ASP A 5 17.00 15.30 26.33
CA ASP A 5 15.65 14.90 25.90
C ASP A 5 15.61 14.53 24.41
N ALA A 6 16.25 15.31 23.52
CA ALA A 6 16.29 14.99 22.09
C ALA A 6 17.08 13.71 21.78
N ARG A 7 18.12 13.39 22.57
CA ARG A 7 18.85 12.11 22.44
C ARG A 7 17.98 10.93 22.84
N LEU A 8 17.29 11.03 23.98
CA LEU A 8 16.37 9.99 24.46
C LEU A 8 15.24 9.77 23.45
N LEU A 9 14.64 10.86 22.96
CA LEU A 9 13.62 10.81 21.92
C LEU A 9 14.13 10.14 20.65
N PHE A 10 15.34 10.49 20.17
CA PHE A 10 15.87 9.91 18.93
C PHE A 10 16.02 8.39 19.01
N ILE A 11 16.47 7.87 20.15
CA ILE A 11 16.56 6.43 20.38
C ILE A 11 15.15 5.81 20.47
N GLY A 12 14.22 6.45 21.18
CA GLY A 12 12.83 5.98 21.26
C GLY A 12 12.12 5.96 19.90
N LEU A 13 12.44 6.90 19.01
CA LEU A 13 11.90 6.91 17.65
C LEU A 13 12.29 5.65 16.87
N TRP A 14 13.39 4.97 17.20
CA TRP A 14 13.79 3.74 16.52
C TRP A 14 12.82 2.58 16.80
N SER A 15 12.16 2.55 17.95
CA SER A 15 11.10 1.57 18.25
C SER A 15 9.70 2.05 17.84
N TYR A 16 9.55 3.33 17.50
CA TYR A 16 8.29 3.93 17.07
C TYR A 16 8.03 3.74 15.56
N VAL A 17 9.09 3.88 14.76
CA VAL A 17 8.98 3.79 13.30
C VAL A 17 8.89 2.34 12.83
N ASP A 18 8.31 2.16 11.65
CA ASP A 18 8.18 0.87 10.98
C ASP A 18 9.54 0.37 10.47
N ASP A 19 9.58 -0.85 9.92
CA ASP A 19 10.79 -1.50 9.38
C ASP A 19 11.48 -0.67 8.29
N ASN A 20 10.77 0.23 7.62
CA ASN A 20 11.36 1.14 6.63
C ASN A 20 11.92 2.45 7.24
N GLY A 21 11.87 2.61 8.56
CA GLY A 21 12.33 3.80 9.27
C GLY A 21 11.35 4.98 9.23
N VAL A 22 10.09 4.73 8.84
CA VAL A 22 9.03 5.74 8.71
C VAL A 22 7.97 5.54 9.78
N GLY A 23 7.50 6.64 10.37
CA GLY A 23 6.38 6.66 11.32
C GLY A 23 5.43 7.83 11.05
N ARG A 24 4.31 7.87 11.77
CA ARG A 24 3.38 9.01 11.72
C ARG A 24 4.01 10.18 12.47
N ASP A 25 3.90 11.38 11.91
CA ASP A 25 4.40 12.60 12.55
C ASP A 25 3.27 13.33 13.27
N VAL A 26 2.80 12.70 14.35
CA VAL A 26 1.72 13.20 15.21
C VAL A 26 2.22 13.22 16.65
N GLU A 27 2.56 14.41 17.14
CA GLU A 27 3.27 14.60 18.42
C GLU A 27 2.56 13.97 19.62
N PRO A 28 1.22 14.09 19.78
CA PRO A 28 0.52 13.40 20.88
C PRO A 28 0.60 11.88 20.79
N ILE A 29 0.60 11.29 19.59
CA ILE A 29 0.72 9.84 19.42
C ILE A 29 2.14 9.39 19.77
N ILE A 30 3.16 10.13 19.32
CA ILE A 30 4.57 9.84 19.66
C ILE A 30 4.78 9.94 21.17
N ALA A 31 4.23 10.98 21.81
CA ALA A 31 4.31 11.14 23.25
C ALA A 31 3.59 9.99 23.99
N ALA A 32 2.41 9.59 23.54
CA ALA A 32 1.67 8.49 24.13
C ALA A 32 2.38 7.14 23.95
N ASP A 33 2.95 6.86 22.78
CA ASP A 33 3.61 5.57 22.52
C ASP A 33 4.96 5.44 23.26
N LEU A 34 5.72 6.53 23.38
CA LEU A 34 7.07 6.49 23.96
C LEU A 34 7.12 6.87 25.45
N PHE A 35 6.18 7.69 25.92
CA PHE A 35 6.25 8.36 27.22
C PHE A 35 4.91 8.29 27.98
N ALA A 36 4.12 7.23 27.77
CA ALA A 36 2.78 7.05 28.35
C ALA A 36 2.71 7.21 29.88
N LEU A 37 3.79 6.87 30.59
CA LEU A 37 3.88 6.85 32.04
C LEU A 37 4.51 8.12 32.62
N GLU A 38 4.75 9.15 31.81
CA GLU A 38 5.27 10.43 32.31
C GLU A 38 4.24 11.11 33.24
N PRO A 39 4.64 11.53 34.46
CA PRO A 39 3.73 12.15 35.42
C PRO A 39 3.10 13.47 34.94
N ASP A 40 3.81 14.20 34.06
CA ASP A 40 3.32 15.43 33.42
C ASP A 40 3.25 15.24 31.90
N PRO A 41 2.06 14.88 31.36
CA PRO A 41 1.86 14.69 29.93
C PRO A 41 2.07 15.95 29.09
N VAL A 42 1.86 17.14 29.67
CA VAL A 42 2.02 18.42 28.96
C VAL A 42 3.50 18.73 28.78
N GLU A 43 4.29 18.51 29.83
CA GLU A 43 5.76 18.58 29.77
C GLU A 43 6.33 17.59 28.77
N ALA A 44 5.88 16.33 28.82
CA ALA A 44 6.31 15.29 27.88
C ALA A 44 6.04 15.70 26.42
N LEU A 45 4.83 16.17 26.11
CA LEU A 45 4.49 16.63 24.77
C LEU A 45 5.38 17.79 24.30
N ARG A 46 5.66 18.75 25.19
CA ARG A 46 6.53 19.90 24.87
C ARG A 46 7.97 19.46 24.59
N LYS A 47 8.50 18.52 25.38
CA LYS A 47 9.82 17.90 25.14
C LYS A 47 9.85 17.14 23.82
N VAL A 48 8.81 16.38 23.48
CA VAL A 48 8.69 15.68 22.20
C VAL A 48 8.70 16.68 21.03
N ARG A 49 7.88 17.73 21.09
CA ARG A 49 7.85 18.78 20.05
C ARG A 49 9.21 19.47 19.88
N GLY A 50 9.84 19.86 20.99
CA GLY A 50 11.16 20.47 20.99
C GLY A 50 12.23 19.54 20.40
N GLY A 51 12.24 18.29 20.83
CA GLY A 51 13.15 17.26 20.34
C GLY A 51 12.97 16.97 18.85
N LEU A 52 11.74 16.79 18.36
CA LEU A 52 11.48 16.59 16.92
C LEU A 52 11.95 17.78 16.07
N THR A 53 11.77 19.01 16.56
CA THR A 53 12.28 20.22 15.91
C THR A 53 13.80 20.21 15.86
N GLU A 54 14.45 19.90 16.99
CA GLU A 54 15.90 19.85 17.10
C GLU A 54 16.53 18.78 16.18
N LEU A 55 15.91 17.61 16.10
CA LEU A 55 16.33 16.48 15.25
C LEU A 55 16.13 16.80 13.76
N SER A 56 15.02 17.47 13.41
CA SER A 56 14.76 17.91 12.03
C SER A 56 15.79 18.92 11.55
N LEU A 57 16.09 19.94 12.37
CA LEU A 57 17.11 20.95 12.08
C LEU A 57 18.52 20.38 11.86
N ARG A 58 18.78 19.17 12.36
CA ARG A 58 20.07 18.47 12.22
C ARG A 58 20.04 17.37 11.16
N ASN A 59 18.96 17.28 10.38
CA ASN A 59 18.74 16.26 9.37
C ASN A 59 18.84 14.82 9.91
N LEU A 60 18.55 14.59 11.19
CA LEU A 60 18.46 13.25 11.78
C LEU A 60 17.07 12.63 11.56
N VAL A 61 16.07 13.50 11.43
CA VAL A 61 14.70 13.14 11.08
C VAL A 61 14.24 14.06 9.94
N ILE A 62 13.56 13.52 8.94
CA ILE A 62 12.84 14.30 7.93
C ILE A 62 11.36 14.25 8.28
N ARG A 63 10.73 15.41 8.48
CA ARG A 63 9.27 15.54 8.65
C ARG A 63 8.66 15.96 7.32
N TYR A 64 7.60 15.32 6.87
CA TYR A 64 6.98 15.55 5.55
C TYR A 64 5.50 15.20 5.57
N THR A 65 4.79 15.52 4.49
CA THR A 65 3.38 15.15 4.31
C THR A 65 3.16 14.42 3.00
N VAL A 66 2.32 13.38 3.02
CA VAL A 66 1.82 12.68 1.83
C VAL A 66 0.30 12.68 1.89
N ASN A 67 -0.36 13.22 0.86
CA ASN A 67 -1.82 13.37 0.82
C ASN A 67 -2.39 14.06 2.07
N GLY A 68 -1.72 15.11 2.57
CA GLY A 68 -2.11 15.87 3.76
C GLY A 68 -1.88 15.15 5.10
N LYS A 69 -1.34 13.92 5.11
CA LYS A 69 -1.02 13.18 6.34
C LYS A 69 0.44 13.37 6.72
N PRO A 70 0.76 13.71 7.98
CA PRO A 70 2.13 13.97 8.40
C PRO A 70 2.88 12.67 8.72
N PHE A 71 4.11 12.57 8.24
CA PHE A 71 5.03 11.46 8.44
C PHE A 71 6.42 11.97 8.84
N LEU A 72 7.18 11.11 9.52
CA LEU A 72 8.58 11.32 9.81
C LEU A 72 9.40 10.13 9.34
N ALA A 73 10.61 10.37 8.87
CA ALA A 73 11.56 9.34 8.46
C ALA A 73 12.91 9.56 9.14
N ILE A 74 13.52 8.49 9.63
CA ILE A 74 14.87 8.52 10.22
C ILE A 74 15.90 8.44 9.09
N THR A 75 16.73 9.47 8.94
CA THR A 75 17.65 9.58 7.79
C THR A 75 18.77 8.54 7.83
N THR A 76 19.18 8.13 9.03
CA THR A 76 20.27 7.18 9.26
C THR A 76 19.76 5.77 9.58
N TRP A 77 18.49 5.44 9.27
CA TRP A 77 17.85 4.18 9.67
C TRP A 77 18.66 2.92 9.32
N SER A 78 19.18 2.83 8.10
CA SER A 78 19.98 1.69 7.62
C SER A 78 21.29 1.47 8.38
N ARG A 79 21.77 2.48 9.13
CA ARG A 79 22.95 2.38 10.00
C ARG A 79 22.60 1.93 11.42
N HIS A 80 21.35 2.12 11.83
CA HIS A 80 20.88 1.84 13.20
C HIS A 80 20.10 0.53 13.30
N GLN A 81 19.49 0.05 12.21
CA GLN A 81 18.80 -1.23 12.17
C GLN A 81 19.13 -2.03 10.91
N LYS A 82 19.57 -3.28 11.13
CA LYS A 82 19.69 -4.31 10.09
C LYS A 82 18.50 -5.24 10.22
N ILE A 83 17.51 -5.06 9.37
CA ILE A 83 16.26 -5.84 9.44
C ILE A 83 16.41 -7.08 8.57
N ASN A 84 16.41 -8.24 9.21
CA ASN A 84 16.33 -9.52 8.53
C ASN A 84 14.84 -9.82 8.28
N ARG A 85 14.46 -9.94 7.00
CA ARG A 85 13.07 -10.11 6.52
C ARG A 85 12.18 -8.88 6.80
N PRO A 86 12.39 -7.76 6.10
CA PRO A 86 11.60 -6.56 6.29
C PRO A 86 10.11 -6.81 6.00
N SER A 87 9.25 -6.33 6.89
CA SER A 87 7.81 -6.29 6.66
C SER A 87 7.49 -5.33 5.51
N PRO A 88 6.38 -5.53 4.78
CA PRO A 88 5.93 -4.56 3.80
C PRO A 88 5.75 -3.18 4.43
N ALA A 89 6.43 -2.17 3.89
CA ALA A 89 6.38 -0.79 4.37
C ALA A 89 4.93 -0.31 4.54
N ARG A 90 4.56 0.05 5.77
CA ARG A 90 3.21 0.51 6.12
C ARG A 90 2.97 1.97 5.72
N PHE A 91 4.04 2.76 5.64
CA PHE A 91 3.97 4.21 5.40
C PHE A 91 4.78 4.63 4.16
N PRO A 92 4.30 5.64 3.40
CA PRO A 92 5.01 6.16 2.22
C PRO A 92 6.33 6.79 2.64
N GLY A 93 7.35 6.77 1.78
CA GLY A 93 8.64 7.39 2.04
C GLY A 93 8.65 8.91 1.79
N PRO A 94 9.71 9.62 2.21
CA PRO A 94 9.86 11.06 2.00
C PRO A 94 9.99 11.46 0.53
N ASP A 95 10.37 10.53 -0.36
CA ASP A 95 10.39 10.71 -1.82
C ASP A 95 9.01 10.95 -2.44
N GLN A 96 7.95 10.57 -1.72
CA GLN A 96 6.56 10.69 -2.17
C GLN A 96 5.83 11.90 -1.55
N GLY A 97 6.54 12.75 -0.79
CA GLY A 97 5.92 13.80 0.01
C GLY A 97 6.58 15.17 -0.07
N ILE A 98 5.92 16.14 0.53
CA ILE A 98 6.41 17.53 0.67
C ILE A 98 7.05 17.66 2.04
N VAL A 99 8.34 18.02 2.09
CA VAL A 99 9.10 18.21 3.34
C VAL A 99 8.55 19.41 4.11
N ARG A 100 8.38 19.24 5.43
CA ARG A 100 7.94 20.30 6.35
C ARG A 100 9.18 21.05 6.85
N ASP A 101 9.31 22.31 6.49
CA ASP A 101 10.38 23.15 7.04
C ASP A 101 10.20 23.35 8.55
N ALA A 102 11.31 23.29 9.29
CA ALA A 102 11.36 23.27 10.75
C ALA A 102 11.01 24.62 11.42
N GLY A 103 10.33 25.54 10.74
CA GLY A 103 10.22 26.94 11.15
C GLY A 103 8.91 27.68 10.82
N GLY A 104 7.78 27.00 10.61
CA GLY A 104 6.49 27.64 10.31
C GLY A 104 5.34 27.15 11.18
N PHE A 105 4.72 28.06 11.94
CA PHE A 105 3.57 27.80 12.81
C PHE A 105 2.31 27.37 12.04
N THR A 106 1.63 26.39 12.65
CA THR A 106 0.18 26.09 12.70
C THR A 106 -0.74 26.45 11.53
N GLU A 107 -1.47 25.45 11.05
CA GLU A 107 -2.93 25.56 11.09
C GLU A 107 -3.56 24.29 11.67
N ASP A 108 -4.58 24.58 12.46
CA ASP A 108 -5.40 23.69 13.27
C ASP A 108 -6.34 22.89 12.35
N SER A 109 -6.41 21.58 12.53
CA SER A 109 -7.46 20.76 11.91
C SER A 109 -7.83 19.64 12.85
N LEU A 110 -8.52 20.07 13.91
CA LEU A 110 -9.47 19.26 14.65
C LEU A 110 -10.44 18.59 13.66
N ARG A 111 -10.25 17.30 13.41
CA ARG A 111 -11.34 16.40 13.01
C ARG A 111 -11.33 15.16 13.88
N THR A 112 -12.37 15.12 14.71
CA THR A 112 -12.93 14.01 15.48
C THR A 112 -12.57 12.62 14.95
N HIS A 113 -11.84 11.87 15.77
CA HIS A 113 -11.67 10.43 15.59
C HIS A 113 -12.92 9.68 16.07
N ALA A 114 -13.55 8.92 15.17
CA ALA A 114 -14.33 7.74 15.55
C ALA A 114 -13.36 6.60 15.90
N PRO A 115 -13.69 5.71 16.85
CA PRO A 115 -12.74 4.73 17.36
C PRO A 115 -12.65 3.56 16.37
N GLU A 116 -11.44 3.26 15.89
CA GLU A 116 -11.18 1.99 15.22
C GLU A 116 -10.25 1.17 16.11
N GLN A 117 -10.80 0.03 16.53
CA GLN A 117 -10.31 -0.86 17.57
C GLN A 117 -8.87 -1.31 17.32
N GLY A 118 -8.09 -1.26 18.40
CA GLY A 118 -6.84 -1.98 18.46
C GLY A 118 -7.07 -3.48 18.41
N ASN A 119 -6.44 -4.15 17.45
CA ASN A 119 -6.12 -5.57 17.59
C ASN A 119 -4.65 -5.66 18.00
N ARG A 120 -4.47 -5.73 19.32
CA ARG A 120 -3.25 -6.13 20.00
C ARG A 120 -3.54 -7.55 20.53
N GLY A 121 -2.77 -8.53 20.07
CA GLY A 121 -2.76 -9.88 20.62
C GLY A 121 -3.44 -10.94 19.74
N SER A 122 -2.64 -11.81 19.15
CA SER A 122 -2.83 -13.25 19.36
C SER A 122 -1.44 -13.86 19.39
N GLU A 123 -1.08 -14.32 20.58
CA GLU A 123 -0.06 -15.35 20.75
C GLU A 123 -0.49 -16.56 19.91
N ASP A 124 0.45 -17.17 19.21
CA ASP A 124 0.49 -18.64 19.16
C ASP A 124 1.94 -19.12 19.08
N GLN A 125 2.12 -20.28 19.69
CA GLN A 125 3.34 -20.82 20.23
C GLN A 125 4.20 -21.51 19.16
N GLY A 126 5.51 -21.49 19.42
CA GLY A 126 6.49 -22.54 19.14
C GLY A 126 6.38 -23.34 17.85
N THR A 127 7.36 -23.16 16.96
CA THR A 127 8.14 -24.34 16.54
C THR A 127 9.58 -23.94 16.27
N GLU A 128 10.47 -24.63 16.98
CA GLU A 128 11.91 -24.44 17.02
C GLU A 128 12.60 -24.78 15.68
N ASP A 129 13.79 -24.21 15.58
CA ASP A 129 14.84 -24.24 14.55
C ASP A 129 15.20 -25.61 13.94
N GLN A 130 15.30 -25.70 12.60
CA GLN A 130 16.55 -25.86 11.78
C GLN A 130 16.99 -27.33 11.55
N PRO A 131 17.78 -27.68 10.49
CA PRO A 131 18.76 -26.82 9.80
C PRO A 131 18.85 -26.86 8.28
N SER A 132 19.42 -25.76 7.77
CA SER A 132 20.37 -25.65 6.65
C SER A 132 20.95 -26.98 6.14
N SER A 133 20.81 -27.24 4.84
CA SER A 133 21.76 -28.03 4.06
C SER A 133 21.69 -27.64 2.58
N SER A 134 22.88 -27.52 2.00
CA SER A 134 23.22 -27.18 0.63
C SER A 134 22.57 -28.06 -0.45
N GLU A 135 22.58 -27.52 -1.67
CA GLU A 135 22.46 -28.20 -2.97
C GLU A 135 21.14 -28.94 -3.28
N ALA A 136 20.29 -28.28 -4.08
CA ALA A 136 19.43 -28.99 -5.02
C ALA A 136 19.14 -28.10 -6.25
N ALA A 137 19.76 -28.48 -7.36
CA ALA A 137 19.27 -28.45 -8.73
C ALA A 137 18.45 -27.23 -9.21
N GLU A 138 19.04 -26.56 -10.20
CA GLU A 138 18.45 -25.69 -11.21
C GLU A 138 17.11 -26.26 -11.75
N ALA A 139 16.00 -25.91 -11.10
CA ALA A 139 14.67 -26.18 -11.60
C ALA A 139 14.35 -25.21 -12.76
N PRO A 140 13.79 -25.70 -13.88
CA PRO A 140 13.53 -24.85 -15.04
C PRO A 140 12.57 -23.73 -14.68
N VAL A 141 12.87 -22.52 -15.15
CA VAL A 141 12.01 -21.34 -15.05
C VAL A 141 10.60 -21.72 -15.51
N ARG A 142 9.64 -21.77 -14.57
CA ARG A 142 8.27 -22.19 -14.84
C ARG A 142 7.68 -21.35 -16.00
N PRO A 143 7.38 -21.94 -17.16
CA PRO A 143 7.02 -21.20 -18.38
C PRO A 143 5.73 -20.37 -18.20
N GLU A 144 4.82 -20.82 -17.34
CA GLU A 144 3.60 -20.11 -16.99
C GLU A 144 3.88 -18.75 -16.34
N ILE A 145 4.89 -18.64 -15.49
CA ILE A 145 5.27 -17.38 -14.82
C ILE A 145 5.78 -16.37 -15.85
N THR A 146 6.66 -16.84 -16.75
CA THR A 146 7.21 -16.01 -17.83
C THR A 146 6.10 -15.55 -18.77
N ARG A 147 5.19 -16.44 -19.16
CA ARG A 147 4.04 -16.11 -20.02
C ARG A 147 3.15 -15.02 -19.42
N LEU A 148 2.86 -15.06 -18.11
CA LEU A 148 2.06 -14.04 -17.43
C LEU A 148 2.76 -12.68 -17.39
N LEU A 149 4.07 -12.67 -17.15
CA LEU A 149 4.88 -11.44 -17.18
C LEU A 149 4.91 -10.83 -18.57
N ASP A 150 5.19 -11.64 -19.58
CA ASP A 150 5.27 -11.20 -20.97
C ASP A 150 3.92 -10.66 -21.47
N LEU A 151 2.80 -11.28 -21.05
CA LEU A 151 1.46 -10.80 -21.35
C LEU A 151 1.20 -9.42 -20.73
N LEU A 152 1.53 -9.24 -19.45
CA LEU A 152 1.32 -7.95 -18.78
C LEU A 152 2.17 -6.85 -19.43
N ASP A 153 3.44 -7.13 -19.72
CA ASP A 153 4.33 -6.17 -20.37
C ASP A 153 3.81 -5.77 -21.75
N ALA A 154 3.34 -6.73 -22.56
CA ALA A 154 2.77 -6.47 -23.87
C ALA A 154 1.50 -5.61 -23.80
N GLU A 155 0.60 -5.86 -22.84
CA GLU A 155 -0.61 -5.06 -22.66
C GLU A 155 -0.31 -3.66 -22.10
N ILE A 156 0.74 -3.48 -21.28
CA ILE A 156 1.20 -2.17 -20.83
C ILE A 156 1.80 -1.37 -22.01
N GLU A 157 2.64 -2.00 -22.83
CA GLU A 157 3.23 -1.38 -24.03
C GLU A 157 2.16 -1.00 -25.05
N ARG A 158 1.20 -1.88 -25.32
CA ARG A 158 0.06 -1.62 -26.24
C ARG A 158 -0.74 -0.38 -25.84
N ASN A 159 -0.80 -0.12 -24.54
CA ASN A 159 -1.50 1.01 -23.96
C ASN A 159 -0.69 2.32 -23.93
N GLY A 160 0.52 2.32 -24.50
CA GLY A 160 1.36 3.51 -24.61
C GLY A 160 2.20 3.82 -23.36
N ALA A 161 2.21 2.94 -22.36
CA ALA A 161 3.07 3.07 -21.19
C ALA A 161 4.47 2.49 -21.47
N ARG A 162 5.49 2.99 -20.77
CA ARG A 162 6.86 2.47 -20.91
C ARG A 162 6.93 1.03 -20.43
N LYS A 163 7.70 0.19 -21.15
CA LYS A 163 7.96 -1.20 -20.78
C LYS A 163 8.44 -1.26 -19.32
N PRO A 164 7.74 -2.00 -18.44
CA PRO A 164 8.21 -2.21 -17.08
C PRO A 164 9.55 -2.93 -17.06
N ASN A 165 10.45 -2.55 -16.15
CA ASN A 165 11.68 -3.31 -15.96
C ASN A 165 11.36 -4.62 -15.22
N ARG A 166 11.81 -5.75 -15.74
CA ARG A 166 11.53 -7.07 -15.16
C ARG A 166 12.36 -7.24 -13.90
N THR A 167 11.71 -7.13 -12.75
CA THR A 167 12.34 -7.30 -11.43
C THR A 167 12.05 -8.67 -10.86
N GLN A 168 12.97 -9.20 -10.03
CA GLN A 168 12.76 -10.45 -9.29
C GLN A 168 11.44 -10.42 -8.49
N LYS A 169 11.11 -9.26 -7.92
CA LYS A 169 9.85 -9.01 -7.21
C LYS A 169 8.62 -9.32 -8.06
N ASN A 170 8.62 -8.98 -9.35
CA ASN A 170 7.50 -9.25 -10.25
C ASN A 170 7.40 -10.73 -10.59
N THR A 171 8.54 -11.42 -10.75
CA THR A 171 8.59 -12.88 -10.91
C THR A 171 8.04 -13.59 -9.68
N ASP A 172 8.46 -13.16 -8.48
CA ASP A 172 7.98 -13.73 -7.23
C ASP A 172 6.49 -13.45 -7.01
N ALA A 173 5.99 -12.27 -7.40
CA ALA A 173 4.57 -11.96 -7.34
C ALA A 173 3.73 -12.89 -8.23
N ALA A 174 4.17 -13.14 -9.47
CA ALA A 174 3.52 -14.08 -10.37
C ALA A 174 3.53 -15.51 -9.80
N ARG A 175 4.67 -15.95 -9.23
CA ARG A 175 4.77 -17.24 -8.54
C ARG A 175 3.78 -17.35 -7.38
N LEU A 176 3.74 -16.34 -6.52
CA LEU A 176 2.88 -16.35 -5.33
C LEU A 176 1.39 -16.28 -5.67
N LEU A 177 1.01 -15.64 -6.78
CA LEU A 177 -0.37 -15.66 -7.30
C LEU A 177 -0.85 -17.09 -7.59
N LEU A 178 0.03 -17.91 -8.19
CA LEU A 178 -0.29 -19.29 -8.54
C LEU A 178 -0.17 -20.23 -7.33
N ASP A 179 0.99 -20.20 -6.65
CA ASP A 179 1.35 -21.19 -5.63
C ASP A 179 0.67 -20.92 -4.28
N ARG A 180 0.60 -19.65 -3.86
CA ARG A 180 0.11 -19.26 -2.53
C ARG A 180 -1.35 -18.80 -2.56
N ASP A 181 -1.67 -17.97 -3.53
CA ASP A 181 -3.00 -17.37 -3.63
C ASP A 181 -3.97 -18.28 -4.43
N GLY A 182 -3.48 -19.40 -4.96
CA GLY A 182 -4.26 -20.46 -5.59
C GLY A 182 -4.99 -20.05 -6.85
N LYS A 183 -4.54 -18.98 -7.52
CA LYS A 183 -5.15 -18.52 -8.78
C LYS A 183 -4.65 -19.37 -9.93
N THR A 184 -5.53 -19.73 -10.85
CA THR A 184 -5.11 -20.43 -12.07
C THR A 184 -4.47 -19.47 -13.06
N VAL A 185 -3.68 -19.98 -13.99
CA VAL A 185 -3.03 -19.17 -15.03
C VAL A 185 -4.08 -18.38 -15.82
N GLU A 186 -5.20 -19.03 -16.15
CA GLU A 186 -6.30 -18.45 -16.93
C GLU A 186 -6.99 -17.31 -16.16
N GLN A 187 -7.15 -17.46 -14.84
CA GLN A 187 -7.73 -16.41 -14.01
C GLN A 187 -6.82 -15.18 -13.96
N VAL A 188 -5.51 -15.38 -13.87
CA VAL A 188 -4.54 -14.27 -13.89
C VAL A 188 -4.48 -13.61 -15.27
N GLU A 189 -4.50 -14.39 -16.36
CA GLU A 189 -4.58 -13.86 -17.72
C GLU A 189 -5.84 -13.01 -17.93
N ALA A 190 -6.99 -13.49 -17.47
CA ALA A 190 -8.25 -12.75 -17.54
C ALA A 190 -8.18 -11.44 -16.74
N ALA A 191 -7.59 -11.47 -15.55
CA ALA A 191 -7.39 -10.29 -14.72
C ALA A 191 -6.47 -9.25 -15.40
N ILE A 192 -5.37 -9.70 -16.04
CA ILE A 192 -4.46 -8.83 -16.81
C ILE A 192 -5.22 -8.14 -17.94
N ARG A 193 -5.92 -8.91 -18.78
CA ARG A 193 -6.65 -8.35 -19.92
C ARG A 193 -7.72 -7.36 -19.48
N TRP A 194 -8.48 -7.71 -18.44
CA TRP A 194 -9.54 -6.86 -17.93
C TRP A 194 -8.98 -5.54 -17.37
N CYS A 195 -7.98 -5.60 -16.48
CA CYS A 195 -7.45 -4.39 -15.84
C CYS A 195 -6.77 -3.46 -16.85
N GLN A 196 -6.11 -4.01 -17.87
CA GLN A 196 -5.46 -3.22 -18.92
C GLN A 196 -6.44 -2.67 -19.97
N SER A 197 -7.67 -3.17 -20.03
CA SER A 197 -8.74 -2.64 -20.88
C SER A 197 -9.58 -1.55 -20.20
N ASP A 198 -9.53 -1.49 -18.87
CA ASP A 198 -10.28 -0.51 -18.07
C ASP A 198 -9.47 0.78 -17.87
N GLU A 199 -10.09 1.93 -18.11
CA GLU A 199 -9.42 3.24 -18.06
C GLU A 199 -8.88 3.56 -16.66
N PHE A 200 -9.63 3.19 -15.63
CA PHE A 200 -9.22 3.40 -14.25
C PHE A 200 -8.09 2.44 -13.86
N TRP A 201 -8.26 1.15 -14.12
CA TRP A 201 -7.29 0.14 -13.65
C TRP A 201 -5.98 0.11 -14.43
N ARG A 202 -5.99 0.37 -15.73
CA ARG A 202 -4.78 0.38 -16.58
C ARG A 202 -3.70 1.32 -16.07
N SER A 203 -4.09 2.49 -15.57
CA SER A 203 -3.14 3.47 -15.01
C SER A 203 -2.60 3.07 -13.64
N ASN A 204 -3.31 2.18 -12.94
CA ASN A 204 -2.99 1.74 -11.58
C ASN A 204 -2.24 0.40 -11.55
N ILE A 205 -2.35 -0.43 -12.59
CA ILE A 205 -1.73 -1.76 -12.67
C ILE A 205 -0.56 -1.75 -13.66
N LEU A 206 0.60 -1.28 -13.20
CA LEU A 206 1.82 -1.18 -14.03
C LEU A 206 2.87 -2.27 -13.73
N SER A 207 2.51 -3.29 -12.94
CA SER A 207 3.42 -4.39 -12.58
C SER A 207 2.68 -5.61 -12.01
N MET A 208 3.29 -6.79 -12.10
CA MET A 208 2.75 -8.02 -11.50
C MET A 208 2.59 -7.92 -9.98
N SER A 209 3.50 -7.22 -9.31
CA SER A 209 3.38 -6.94 -7.87
C SER A 209 2.09 -6.19 -7.55
N LYS A 210 1.75 -5.17 -8.35
CA LYS A 210 0.56 -4.35 -8.12
C LYS A 210 -0.72 -5.08 -8.52
N LEU A 211 -0.67 -5.87 -9.58
CA LEU A 211 -1.76 -6.76 -9.98
C LEU A 211 -2.14 -7.70 -8.83
N ARG A 212 -1.14 -8.36 -8.22
CA ARG A 212 -1.35 -9.26 -7.08
C ARG A 212 -1.96 -8.55 -5.87
N GLU A 213 -1.40 -7.39 -5.49
CA GLU A 213 -1.92 -6.59 -4.36
C GLU A 213 -3.39 -6.22 -4.54
N LYS A 214 -3.80 -5.92 -5.79
CA LYS A 214 -5.15 -5.46 -6.12
C LYS A 214 -6.06 -6.55 -6.66
N TYR A 215 -5.62 -7.80 -6.71
CA TYR A 215 -6.33 -8.89 -7.39
C TYR A 215 -7.78 -9.06 -6.92
N GLU A 216 -8.02 -9.00 -5.62
CA GLU A 216 -9.38 -9.11 -5.06
C GLU A 216 -10.24 -7.89 -5.41
N GLN A 217 -9.66 -6.69 -5.44
CA GLN A 217 -10.37 -5.46 -5.84
C GLN A 217 -10.72 -5.49 -7.34
N LEU A 218 -9.80 -5.96 -8.18
CA LEU A 218 -10.02 -6.18 -9.61
C LEU A 218 -11.16 -7.17 -9.83
N SER A 219 -11.13 -8.30 -9.10
CA SER A 219 -12.16 -9.34 -9.18
C SER A 219 -13.55 -8.82 -8.82
N LEU A 220 -13.66 -8.00 -7.76
CA LEU A 220 -14.93 -7.38 -7.35
C LEU A 220 -15.39 -6.30 -8.33
N ALA A 221 -14.46 -5.49 -8.86
CA ALA A 221 -14.78 -4.45 -9.82
C ALA A 221 -15.26 -5.04 -11.17
N ALA A 222 -14.60 -6.09 -11.65
CA ALA A 222 -15.00 -6.83 -12.86
C ALA A 222 -16.42 -7.40 -12.72
N LYS A 223 -16.74 -8.00 -11.57
CA LYS A 223 -18.10 -8.51 -11.28
C LYS A 223 -19.15 -7.39 -11.34
N ARG A 224 -18.87 -6.22 -10.75
CA ARG A 224 -19.78 -5.06 -10.76
C ARG A 224 -20.04 -4.53 -12.16
N GLN A 225 -19.02 -4.45 -13.01
CA GLN A 225 -19.18 -4.02 -14.39
C GLN A 225 -19.99 -5.04 -15.21
N GLY A 226 -19.74 -6.33 -15.02
CA GLY A 226 -20.54 -7.40 -15.63
C GLY A 226 -22.03 -7.28 -15.29
N THR A 227 -22.37 -7.10 -14.01
CA THR A 227 -23.76 -6.93 -13.58
C THR A 227 -24.40 -5.68 -14.19
N ARG A 228 -23.69 -4.54 -14.23
CA ARG A 228 -24.21 -3.30 -14.83
C ARG A 228 -24.46 -3.43 -16.33
N SER A 229 -23.58 -4.11 -17.06
CA SER A 229 -23.74 -4.34 -18.49
C SER A 229 -24.94 -5.25 -18.79
N THR A 230 -25.17 -6.29 -17.98
CA THR A 230 -26.35 -7.17 -18.13
C THR A 230 -27.65 -6.44 -17.82
N THR A 231 -27.73 -5.74 -16.69
CA THR A 231 -28.95 -5.01 -16.29
C THR A 231 -29.29 -3.87 -17.26
N ALA A 232 -28.28 -3.16 -17.79
CA ALA A 232 -28.51 -2.11 -18.79
C ALA A 232 -29.04 -2.67 -20.12
N TYR A 233 -28.62 -3.87 -20.51
CA TYR A 233 -29.11 -4.55 -21.72
C TYR A 233 -30.54 -5.06 -21.52
N GLU A 234 -30.86 -5.63 -20.35
CA GLU A 234 -32.21 -6.09 -20.00
C GLU A 234 -33.22 -4.93 -19.96
N GLN A 235 -32.85 -3.82 -19.31
CA GLN A 235 -33.69 -2.61 -19.29
C GLN A 235 -33.83 -1.96 -20.67
N GLY A 236 -32.77 -1.97 -21.48
CA GLY A 236 -32.80 -1.48 -22.85
C GLY A 236 -33.71 -2.32 -23.76
N ALA A 237 -33.66 -3.64 -23.64
CA ALA A 237 -34.51 -4.57 -24.37
C ALA A 237 -35.99 -4.42 -23.96
N GLU A 238 -36.28 -4.29 -22.65
CA GLU A 238 -37.64 -4.10 -22.15
C GLU A 238 -38.25 -2.77 -22.65
N VAL A 239 -37.47 -1.68 -22.64
CA VAL A 239 -37.93 -0.39 -23.19
C VAL A 239 -38.14 -0.46 -24.70
N HIS A 240 -37.29 -1.18 -25.44
CA HIS A 240 -37.46 -1.40 -26.88
C HIS A 240 -38.73 -2.20 -27.20
N ASP A 241 -38.99 -3.28 -26.45
CA ASP A 241 -40.18 -4.12 -26.62
C ASP A 241 -41.47 -3.34 -26.29
N ILE A 242 -41.45 -2.50 -25.25
CA ILE A 242 -42.56 -1.60 -24.92
C ILE A 242 -42.81 -0.59 -26.06
N LEU A 243 -41.75 -0.08 -26.68
CA LEU A 243 -41.85 0.90 -27.76
C LEU A 243 -42.42 0.27 -29.04
N LEU A 244 -42.00 -0.97 -29.36
CA LEU A 244 -42.55 -1.74 -30.48
C LEU A 244 -44.01 -2.10 -30.25
N ALA A 245 -44.39 -2.55 -29.05
CA ALA A 245 -45.78 -2.87 -28.71
C ALA A 245 -46.72 -1.65 -28.81
N ARG A 246 -46.22 -0.44 -28.52
CA ARG A 246 -46.95 0.81 -28.71
C ARG A 246 -47.11 1.17 -30.18
N GLN A 247 -46.09 0.96 -31.02
CA GLN A 247 -46.21 1.18 -32.46
C GLN A 247 -47.19 0.19 -33.12
N GLN A 248 -47.18 -1.08 -32.72
CA GLN A 248 -48.11 -2.08 -33.26
C GLN A 248 -49.58 -1.77 -32.92
N LYS A 249 -49.86 -1.19 -31.74
CA LYS A 249 -51.21 -0.75 -31.35
C LYS A 249 -51.67 0.50 -32.09
N ALA A 250 -50.75 1.37 -32.49
CA ALA A 250 -51.07 2.58 -33.27
C ALA A 250 -51.34 2.28 -34.75
N VAL A 251 -50.85 1.14 -35.27
CA VAL A 251 -51.07 0.71 -36.66
C VAL A 251 -52.37 -0.08 -36.84
N ASN A 252 -52.89 -0.68 -35.76
CA ASN A 252 -54.12 -1.51 -35.77
C ASN A 252 -55.38 -0.78 -35.26
N ALA A 253 -55.30 0.54 -35.04
CA ALA A 253 -56.41 1.41 -34.64
C ALA A 253 -56.70 2.42 -35.76
#